data_AF-M0DEN4-F1
#
_entry.id   AF-M0DEN4-F1
#
_cell.length_a   1.000
_cell.length_b   1.000
_cell.length_c   1.000
_cell.angle_alpha   90.00
_cell.angle_beta   90.00
_cell.angle_gamma   90.00
#
_symmetry.space_group_name_H-M   'P 1'
#
loop_
_entity.id
_entity.type
_entity.pdbx_description
1 polymer ?
#
loop_
_entity_poly.entity_id
_entity_poly.type
_entity_poly.pdbx_seq_one_letter_code
_entity_poly.pdbx_strand_id
1 'polypeptide(L)'
;MTDDYLTTVLEEAEHVAEQHDKVARTTDNQTHEYLRYAVLRILEGQADHIPTGWTPIDGITVGYGTDEAMFDSWGSSEDWWETVPPQEACTRFRVFFPDDHQTVPRIIVDVMAALGAWRVWIGSAAACGSYDHRERREVHYLWPEGHPVEELLHERLSGPAEAVAPDGGRTGDVRDRLVVDDTAQSQDELEPRTKRAVTESMDVSLLSKGGRYEVQSASGNRYEVDVAEEACTCPDWQQRSPEGGCKHLRHVDHEIKRGRVPRPDGRLPTVSK
;
A
#
# COMPACT_ATOMS: atom_id res chain seq x y z
N MET A 1 -26.86 4.45 5.93
CA MET A 1 -25.68 3.89 6.63
C MET A 1 -24.69 3.35 5.62
N THR A 2 -24.80 2.13 5.09
CA THR A 2 -23.82 1.60 4.11
C THR A 2 -23.65 2.51 2.88
N ASP A 3 -24.75 3.12 2.44
CA ASP A 3 -24.81 4.11 1.35
C ASP A 3 -23.96 5.37 1.63
N ASP A 4 -23.89 5.81 2.89
CA ASP A 4 -23.13 7.00 3.29
C ASP A 4 -21.61 6.72 3.23
N TYR A 5 -21.20 5.53 3.69
CA TYR A 5 -19.81 5.06 3.59
C TYR A 5 -19.39 4.86 2.13
N LEU A 6 -20.25 4.27 1.30
CA LEU A 6 -19.99 4.10 -0.14
C LEU A 6 -19.85 5.46 -0.85
N THR A 7 -20.77 6.39 -0.57
CA THR A 7 -20.70 7.75 -1.10
C THR A 7 -19.37 8.43 -0.73
N THR A 8 -18.94 8.30 0.52
CA THR A 8 -17.65 8.85 1.00
C THR A 8 -16.45 8.24 0.29
N VAL A 9 -16.43 6.92 0.10
CA VAL A 9 -15.35 6.22 -0.61
C VAL A 9 -15.27 6.67 -2.07
N LEU A 10 -16.41 6.89 -2.73
CA LEU A 10 -16.47 7.40 -4.10
C LEU A 10 -16.04 8.87 -4.19
N GLU A 11 -16.51 9.74 -3.28
CA GLU A 11 -16.15 11.18 -3.24
C GLU A 11 -14.66 11.40 -2.95
N GLU A 12 -14.07 10.66 -2.00
CA GLU A 12 -12.62 10.72 -1.77
C GLU A 12 -11.84 10.12 -2.95
N ALA A 13 -12.36 9.10 -3.65
CA ALA A 13 -11.72 8.55 -4.85
C ALA A 13 -11.77 9.51 -6.05
N GLU A 14 -12.85 10.30 -6.22
CA GLU A 14 -12.92 11.41 -7.16
C GLU A 14 -11.88 12.49 -6.82
N HIS A 15 -11.85 12.93 -5.56
CA HIS A 15 -10.87 13.91 -5.09
C HIS A 15 -9.42 13.41 -5.26
N VAL A 16 -9.17 12.11 -5.07
CA VAL A 16 -7.88 11.46 -5.36
C VAL A 16 -7.58 11.47 -6.86
N ALA A 17 -8.55 11.24 -7.74
CA ALA A 17 -8.34 11.34 -9.19
C ALA A 17 -8.00 12.78 -9.62
N GLU A 18 -8.57 13.80 -8.97
CA GLU A 18 -8.30 15.21 -9.26
C GLU A 18 -6.95 15.71 -8.71
N GLN A 19 -6.66 15.46 -7.42
CA GLN A 19 -5.52 16.04 -6.71
C GLN A 19 -4.30 15.12 -6.68
N HIS A 20 -4.50 13.82 -6.88
CA HIS A 20 -3.50 12.76 -6.76
C HIS A 20 -3.44 11.86 -8.00
N ASP A 21 -3.83 12.35 -9.18
CA ASP A 21 -3.87 11.62 -10.46
C ASP A 21 -2.62 10.74 -10.73
N LYS A 22 -1.44 11.25 -10.33
CA LYS A 22 -0.14 10.55 -10.41
C LYS A 22 -0.13 9.17 -9.77
N VAL A 23 -0.98 8.93 -8.78
CA VAL A 23 -1.14 7.63 -8.13
C VAL A 23 -1.61 6.58 -9.15
N ALA A 24 -2.52 6.89 -10.07
CA ALA A 24 -3.02 5.90 -11.03
C ALA A 24 -2.27 5.83 -12.37
N ARG A 25 -1.30 6.71 -12.64
CA ARG A 25 -0.65 6.82 -13.97
C ARG A 25 0.10 5.57 -14.47
N THR A 26 0.43 4.63 -13.59
CA THR A 26 1.25 3.44 -13.89
C THR A 26 0.53 2.12 -13.58
N THR A 27 -0.80 2.14 -13.46
CA THR A 27 -1.62 0.93 -13.30
C THR A 27 -2.53 0.74 -14.51
N ASP A 28 -2.79 -0.51 -14.87
CA ASP A 28 -3.72 -0.88 -15.94
C ASP A 28 -5.18 -0.63 -15.55
N ASN A 29 -5.47 -0.58 -14.23
CA ASN A 29 -6.78 -0.24 -13.68
C ASN A 29 -6.67 0.98 -12.75
N GLN A 30 -7.10 2.13 -13.26
CA GLN A 30 -6.98 3.43 -12.56
C GLN A 30 -8.03 3.61 -11.47
N THR A 31 -9.29 3.21 -11.72
CA THR A 31 -10.38 3.33 -10.74
C THR A 31 -10.13 2.43 -9.54
N HIS A 32 -9.65 1.20 -9.74
CA HIS A 32 -9.24 0.31 -8.66
C HIS A 32 -8.17 0.95 -7.77
N GLU A 33 -7.17 1.61 -8.34
CA GLU A 33 -6.14 2.29 -7.54
C GLU A 33 -6.66 3.53 -6.80
N TYR A 34 -7.47 4.37 -7.44
CA TYR A 34 -8.06 5.53 -6.76
C TYR A 34 -8.88 5.12 -5.53
N LEU A 35 -9.63 4.01 -5.63
CA LEU A 35 -10.37 3.43 -4.50
C LEU A 35 -9.47 2.92 -3.38
N ARG A 36 -8.35 2.25 -3.69
CA ARG A 36 -7.37 1.80 -2.67
C ARG A 36 -6.80 2.98 -1.89
N TYR A 37 -6.41 4.04 -2.60
CA TYR A 37 -5.80 5.20 -2.00
C TYR A 37 -6.83 6.06 -1.22
N ALA A 38 -8.08 6.11 -1.68
CA ALA A 38 -9.19 6.72 -0.93
C ALA A 38 -9.45 6.00 0.41
N VAL A 39 -9.49 4.66 0.40
CA VAL A 39 -9.62 3.85 1.64
C VAL A 39 -8.49 4.14 2.63
N LEU A 40 -7.24 4.23 2.14
CA LEU A 40 -6.09 4.64 2.97
C LEU A 40 -6.31 6.04 3.55
N ARG A 41 -6.66 7.05 2.73
CA ARG A 41 -6.87 8.43 3.23
C ARG A 41 -8.00 8.53 4.24
N ILE A 42 -9.12 7.84 3.99
CA ILE A 42 -10.27 7.81 4.90
C ILE A 42 -9.87 7.23 6.27
N LEU A 43 -9.24 6.05 6.27
CA LEU A 43 -8.95 5.33 7.51
C LEU A 43 -7.80 5.95 8.31
N GLU A 44 -6.82 6.57 7.65
CA GLU A 44 -5.74 7.34 8.31
C GLU A 44 -6.16 8.78 8.70
N GLY A 45 -7.44 9.16 8.53
CA GLY A 45 -7.94 10.49 8.90
C GLY A 45 -7.41 11.64 8.03
N GLN A 46 -6.99 11.34 6.81
CA GLN A 46 -6.41 12.26 5.83
C GLN A 46 -7.38 12.64 4.70
N ALA A 47 -8.60 12.12 4.69
CA ALA A 47 -9.64 12.50 3.72
C ALA A 47 -10.12 13.93 4.00
N ASP A 48 -10.26 14.74 2.95
CA ASP A 48 -10.61 16.17 3.08
C ASP A 48 -12.10 16.34 3.44
N HIS A 49 -12.93 15.35 3.10
CA HIS A 49 -14.36 15.35 3.31
C HIS A 49 -14.78 14.08 4.08
N ILE A 50 -14.87 14.22 5.41
CA ILE A 50 -15.35 13.14 6.28
C ILE A 50 -16.81 13.44 6.69
N PRO A 51 -17.75 12.48 6.56
CA PRO A 51 -19.16 12.69 6.91
C PRO A 51 -19.39 13.21 8.33
N THR A 52 -20.43 14.04 8.47
CA THR A 52 -20.82 14.60 9.76
C THR A 52 -21.19 13.49 10.74
N GLY A 53 -20.36 13.29 11.76
CA GLY A 53 -20.54 12.25 12.79
C GLY A 53 -19.51 11.11 12.74
N TRP A 54 -18.60 11.09 11.76
CA TRP A 54 -17.40 10.26 11.85
C TRP A 54 -16.34 10.96 12.70
N THR A 55 -15.69 10.17 13.56
CA THR A 55 -14.51 10.60 14.31
C THR A 55 -13.35 9.73 13.85
N PRO A 56 -12.30 10.31 13.24
CA PRO A 56 -11.05 9.58 12.97
C PRO A 56 -10.50 8.95 14.26
N ILE A 57 -9.80 7.83 14.11
CA ILE A 57 -9.16 7.15 15.24
C ILE A 57 -7.66 7.32 15.06
N ASP A 58 -7.06 8.05 16.00
CA ASP A 58 -5.62 8.30 16.02
C ASP A 58 -4.86 6.96 16.07
N GLY A 59 -3.81 6.84 15.26
CA GLY A 59 -2.96 5.64 15.23
C GLY A 59 -3.44 4.50 14.35
N ILE A 60 -4.52 4.67 13.56
CA ILE A 60 -4.78 3.78 12.41
C ILE A 60 -3.70 4.00 11.34
N THR A 61 -3.18 2.91 10.76
CA THR A 61 -2.35 2.93 9.55
C THR A 61 -2.81 1.84 8.56
N VAL A 62 -2.69 2.12 7.26
CA VAL A 62 -3.15 1.22 6.19
C VAL A 62 -2.04 0.93 5.20
N GLY A 63 -1.67 -0.34 5.04
CA GLY A 63 -0.88 -0.83 3.92
C GLY A 63 -1.76 -1.58 2.92
N TYR A 64 -1.55 -1.38 1.62
CA TYR A 64 -2.22 -2.15 0.58
C TYR A 64 -1.29 -2.61 -0.54
N GLY A 65 -1.62 -3.73 -1.16
CA GLY A 65 -0.85 -4.35 -2.24
C GLY A 65 -1.63 -5.48 -2.91
N THR A 66 -1.04 -6.17 -3.87
CA THR A 66 -1.63 -7.43 -4.38
C THR A 66 -1.67 -8.46 -3.26
N ASP A 67 -2.65 -9.34 -3.27
CA ASP A 67 -2.79 -10.36 -2.23
C ASP A 67 -1.55 -11.25 -2.18
N GLU A 68 -1.05 -11.74 -3.31
CA GLU A 68 0.19 -12.55 -3.38
C GLU A 68 1.40 -11.88 -2.72
N ALA A 69 1.58 -10.56 -2.88
CA ALA A 69 2.75 -9.86 -2.34
C ALA A 69 2.60 -9.47 -0.86
N MET A 70 1.35 -9.23 -0.40
CA MET A 70 1.03 -8.87 0.99
C MET A 70 0.60 -10.08 1.84
N PHE A 71 0.42 -11.25 1.21
CA PHE A 71 0.13 -12.51 1.86
C PHE A 71 1.38 -12.98 2.58
N ASP A 72 1.42 -12.72 3.88
CA ASP A 72 2.55 -13.08 4.71
C ASP A 72 2.43 -14.52 5.23
N SER A 73 3.49 -15.30 5.09
CA SER A 73 3.46 -16.76 5.29
C SER A 73 4.00 -17.23 6.64
N TRP A 74 4.01 -16.36 7.67
CA TRP A 74 4.44 -16.68 9.05
C TRP A 74 3.57 -17.73 9.79
N GLY A 75 2.69 -18.46 9.08
CA GLY A 75 1.86 -19.56 9.59
C GLY A 75 2.65 -20.82 9.97
N SER A 76 3.62 -20.68 10.88
CA SER A 76 4.36 -21.80 11.49
C SER A 76 4.33 -21.80 13.03
N SER A 77 3.59 -20.87 13.66
CA SER A 77 3.50 -20.76 15.13
C SER A 77 2.09 -20.85 15.72
N GLU A 78 1.02 -20.82 14.92
CA GLU A 78 -0.37 -20.73 15.41
C GLU A 78 -1.31 -21.75 14.74
N ASP A 79 -1.84 -22.70 15.51
CA ASP A 79 -2.61 -23.87 15.01
C ASP A 79 -4.02 -23.55 14.48
N TRP A 80 -4.50 -22.31 14.63
CA TRP A 80 -5.82 -21.86 14.14
C TRP A 80 -5.75 -21.15 12.77
N TRP A 81 -4.59 -21.20 12.11
CA TRP A 81 -4.33 -20.61 10.81
C TRP A 81 -4.98 -21.43 9.66
N GLU A 82 -6.32 -21.44 9.61
CA GLU A 82 -7.09 -21.90 8.45
C GLU A 82 -6.93 -20.88 7.30
N THR A 83 -5.80 -21.00 6.60
CA THR A 83 -5.37 -20.05 5.58
C THR A 83 -6.39 -19.93 4.44
N VAL A 84 -6.97 -18.74 4.26
CA VAL A 84 -7.42 -18.31 2.92
C VAL A 84 -6.14 -18.15 2.09
N PRO A 85 -5.91 -18.98 1.05
CA PRO A 85 -4.71 -18.88 0.23
C PRO A 85 -4.70 -17.56 -0.55
N PRO A 86 -3.55 -17.13 -1.09
CA PRO A 86 -3.49 -15.97 -1.99
C PRO A 86 -4.57 -16.06 -3.07
N GLN A 87 -5.35 -15.00 -3.23
CA GLN A 87 -6.33 -14.83 -4.28
C GLN A 87 -5.70 -14.01 -5.42
N GLU A 88 -5.72 -14.57 -6.63
CA GLU A 88 -5.33 -13.83 -7.83
C GLU A 88 -6.26 -12.62 -8.05
N ALA A 89 -5.74 -11.56 -8.67
CA ALA A 89 -6.48 -10.32 -8.96
C ALA A 89 -7.23 -9.72 -7.75
N CYS A 90 -6.65 -9.84 -6.54
CA CYS A 90 -7.16 -9.22 -5.34
C CYS A 90 -6.15 -8.25 -4.74
N THR A 91 -6.63 -7.12 -4.24
CA THR A 91 -5.90 -6.28 -3.29
C THR A 91 -6.07 -6.84 -1.89
N ARG A 92 -4.96 -7.01 -1.14
CA ARG A 92 -4.99 -7.14 0.31
C ARG A 92 -4.75 -5.78 0.96
N PHE A 93 -5.65 -5.41 1.86
CA PHE A 93 -5.45 -4.33 2.83
C PHE A 93 -5.01 -4.94 4.16
N ARG A 94 -3.92 -4.42 4.72
CA ARG A 94 -3.45 -4.65 6.09
C ARG A 94 -3.73 -3.38 6.88
N VAL A 95 -4.68 -3.43 7.81
CA VAL A 95 -5.08 -2.27 8.62
C VAL A 95 -4.67 -2.49 10.07
N PHE A 96 -3.84 -1.60 10.58
CA PHE A 96 -3.37 -1.61 11.97
C PHE A 96 -4.16 -0.60 12.79
N PHE A 97 -4.45 -0.92 14.04
CA PHE A 97 -5.18 -0.06 14.96
C PHE A 97 -4.73 -0.29 16.43
N PRO A 98 -4.92 0.69 17.33
CA PRO A 98 -4.53 0.56 18.75
C PRO A 98 -5.14 -0.69 19.44
N ASP A 99 -4.43 -1.26 20.41
CA ASP A 99 -4.84 -2.51 21.07
C ASP A 99 -5.90 -2.37 22.18
N ASP A 100 -6.15 -1.15 22.65
CA ASP A 100 -7.26 -0.81 23.54
C ASP A 100 -8.65 -1.08 22.89
N HIS A 101 -8.70 -1.18 21.56
CA HIS A 101 -9.84 -1.66 20.81
C HIS A 101 -10.00 -3.19 20.90
N GLN A 102 -10.93 -3.61 21.77
CA GLN A 102 -11.33 -5.02 21.97
C GLN A 102 -11.88 -5.72 20.70
N THR A 103 -12.33 -4.96 19.70
CA THR A 103 -12.77 -5.45 18.38
C THR A 103 -12.29 -4.49 17.29
N VAL A 104 -12.30 -4.93 16.02
CA VAL A 104 -12.03 -4.02 14.88
C VAL A 104 -12.91 -2.77 15.00
N PRO A 105 -12.32 -1.56 14.97
CA PRO A 105 -13.08 -0.32 14.96
C PRO A 105 -14.14 -0.28 13.86
N ARG A 106 -15.32 0.22 14.21
CA ARG A 106 -16.49 0.21 13.31
C ARG A 106 -16.24 0.97 12.00
N ILE A 107 -15.47 2.06 12.03
CA ILE A 107 -15.11 2.82 10.83
C ILE A 107 -14.36 1.96 9.80
N ILE A 108 -13.44 1.09 10.24
CA ILE A 108 -12.76 0.12 9.36
C ILE A 108 -13.77 -0.87 8.80
N VAL A 109 -14.64 -1.44 9.64
CA VAL A 109 -15.65 -2.41 9.19
C VAL A 109 -16.59 -1.82 8.14
N ASP A 110 -17.13 -0.63 8.38
CA ASP A 110 -18.13 0.00 7.53
C ASP A 110 -17.51 0.54 6.21
N VAL A 111 -16.27 1.07 6.23
CA VAL A 111 -15.52 1.46 5.01
C VAL A 111 -15.17 0.25 4.15
N MET A 112 -14.61 -0.81 4.74
CA MET A 112 -14.23 -2.01 3.99
C MET A 112 -15.46 -2.74 3.44
N ALA A 113 -16.58 -2.76 4.18
CA ALA A 113 -17.84 -3.30 3.70
C ALA A 113 -18.45 -2.47 2.55
N ALA A 114 -18.32 -1.14 2.57
CA ALA A 114 -18.77 -0.28 1.48
C ALA A 114 -17.97 -0.48 0.19
N LEU A 115 -16.67 -0.76 0.30
CA LEU A 115 -15.83 -1.17 -0.84
C LEU A 115 -16.22 -2.54 -1.43
N GLY A 116 -16.89 -3.39 -0.64
CA GLY A 116 -17.17 -4.80 -0.96
C GLY A 116 -16.04 -5.75 -0.55
N ALA A 117 -15.10 -5.30 0.28
CA ALA A 117 -13.99 -6.10 0.76
C ALA A 117 -14.40 -7.03 1.91
N TRP A 118 -13.93 -8.28 1.90
CA TRP A 118 -14.19 -9.24 2.97
C TRP A 118 -12.98 -9.43 3.88
N ARG A 119 -13.22 -9.58 5.19
CA ARG A 119 -12.16 -9.84 6.18
C ARG A 119 -11.66 -11.27 6.05
N VAL A 120 -10.35 -11.46 5.92
CA VAL A 120 -9.71 -12.79 5.89
C VAL A 120 -8.90 -13.11 7.15
N TRP A 121 -8.48 -12.11 7.92
CA TRP A 121 -7.72 -12.35 9.15
C TRP A 121 -7.87 -11.20 10.16
N ILE A 122 -7.64 -11.50 11.44
CA ILE A 122 -7.51 -10.53 12.53
C ILE A 122 -6.61 -11.10 13.62
N GLY A 123 -5.71 -10.31 14.20
CA GLY A 123 -4.85 -10.74 15.29
C GLY A 123 -4.06 -9.62 15.96
N SER A 124 -2.99 -10.00 16.65
CA SER A 124 -1.95 -9.06 17.11
C SER A 124 -0.98 -8.82 15.96
N ALA A 125 -0.61 -7.56 15.72
CA ALA A 125 0.35 -7.20 14.68
C ALA A 125 1.75 -7.81 14.92
N ALA A 126 2.08 -8.15 16.17
CA ALA A 126 3.31 -8.86 16.53
C ALA A 126 3.41 -10.27 15.91
N ALA A 127 2.31 -10.89 15.50
CA ALA A 127 2.30 -12.17 14.80
C ALA A 127 2.67 -12.06 13.30
N CYS A 128 2.66 -10.85 12.73
CA CYS A 128 2.82 -10.61 11.29
C CYS A 128 4.00 -9.70 10.96
N GLY A 129 5.09 -9.80 11.75
CA GLY A 129 6.39 -9.20 11.45
C GLY A 129 6.51 -7.68 11.58
N SER A 130 5.41 -6.96 11.82
CA SER A 130 5.42 -5.49 11.90
C SER A 130 5.84 -5.03 13.31
N TYR A 131 7.12 -4.68 13.47
CA TYR A 131 7.75 -4.65 14.80
C TYR A 131 7.85 -3.29 15.52
N ASP A 132 7.02 -2.33 15.13
CA ASP A 132 6.66 -1.15 15.93
C ASP A 132 5.20 -1.19 16.44
N HIS A 133 4.58 -2.38 16.43
CA HIS A 133 3.14 -2.57 16.63
C HIS A 133 2.79 -3.59 17.74
N ARG A 134 3.65 -3.71 18.77
CA ARG A 134 3.40 -4.64 19.90
C ARG A 134 2.17 -4.28 20.73
N GLU A 135 1.79 -3.01 20.75
CA GLU A 135 0.56 -2.46 21.38
C GLU A 135 -0.49 -2.13 20.31
N ARG A 136 -0.52 -2.91 19.22
CA ARG A 136 -1.51 -2.77 18.15
C ARG A 136 -2.06 -4.11 17.68
N ARG A 137 -3.26 -4.02 17.13
CA ARG A 137 -3.97 -5.09 16.45
C ARG A 137 -3.96 -4.85 14.96
N GLU A 138 -4.13 -5.93 14.21
CA GLU A 138 -4.13 -5.90 12.76
C GLU A 138 -5.31 -6.72 12.23
N VAL A 139 -5.87 -6.25 11.11
CA VAL A 139 -6.96 -6.92 10.39
C VAL A 139 -6.65 -6.90 8.89
N HIS A 140 -6.85 -8.04 8.24
CA HIS A 140 -6.66 -8.18 6.80
C HIS A 140 -8.01 -8.27 6.08
N TYR A 141 -8.13 -7.54 4.98
CA TYR A 141 -9.26 -7.60 4.06
C TYR A 141 -8.77 -7.89 2.64
N LEU A 142 -9.54 -8.66 1.88
CA LEU A 142 -9.36 -8.82 0.44
C LEU A 142 -10.46 -8.10 -0.32
N TRP A 143 -10.08 -7.50 -1.44
CA TRP A 143 -10.96 -6.81 -2.36
C TRP A 143 -10.57 -7.16 -3.81
N PRO A 144 -11.49 -7.68 -4.65
CA PRO A 144 -11.14 -8.17 -5.97
C PRO A 144 -11.12 -7.02 -6.99
N GLU A 145 -10.27 -7.15 -8.00
CA GLU A 145 -10.32 -6.33 -9.21
C GLU A 145 -11.59 -6.63 -10.02
N GLY A 146 -12.14 -5.62 -10.69
CA GLY A 146 -13.42 -5.72 -11.40
C GLY A 146 -14.64 -5.74 -10.48
N HIS A 147 -14.50 -5.29 -9.22
CA HIS A 147 -15.65 -5.16 -8.32
C HIS A 147 -16.60 -4.05 -8.83
N PRO A 148 -17.94 -4.18 -8.76
CA PRO A 148 -18.88 -3.20 -9.35
C PRO A 148 -18.72 -1.76 -8.87
N VAL A 149 -18.06 -1.53 -7.74
CA VAL A 149 -17.75 -0.18 -7.23
C VAL A 149 -16.71 0.55 -8.08
N GLU A 150 -15.88 -0.16 -8.85
CA GLU A 150 -14.96 0.41 -9.84
C GLU A 150 -15.71 1.03 -11.02
N GLU A 151 -16.79 0.40 -11.47
CA GLU A 151 -17.66 0.91 -12.53
C GLU A 151 -18.43 2.15 -12.05
N LEU A 152 -18.95 2.13 -10.81
CA LEU A 152 -19.59 3.32 -10.21
C LEU A 152 -18.64 4.52 -10.14
N LEU A 153 -17.35 4.30 -9.85
CA LEU A 153 -16.35 5.38 -9.93
C LEU A 153 -16.04 5.76 -11.38
N HIS A 154 -15.98 4.80 -12.30
CA HIS A 154 -15.74 5.07 -13.73
C HIS A 154 -16.83 5.95 -14.34
N GLU A 155 -18.10 5.64 -14.09
CA GLU A 155 -19.27 6.43 -14.52
C GLU A 155 -19.18 7.86 -13.96
N ARG A 156 -18.85 8.01 -12.67
CA ARG A 156 -18.71 9.31 -12.01
C ARG A 156 -17.59 10.16 -12.59
N LEU A 157 -16.39 9.59 -12.77
CA LEU A 157 -15.24 10.28 -13.37
C LEU A 157 -15.45 10.62 -14.85
N SER A 158 -16.26 9.84 -15.57
CA SER A 158 -16.58 10.09 -16.99
C SER A 158 -17.65 11.18 -17.18
N GLY A 159 -18.32 11.59 -16.09
CA GLY A 159 -19.41 12.58 -16.10
C GLY A 159 -20.71 12.06 -16.74
N PRO A 160 -21.81 12.85 -16.66
CA PRO A 160 -23.05 12.50 -17.32
C PRO A 160 -22.82 12.51 -18.84
N ALA A 161 -22.87 11.32 -19.44
CA ALA A 161 -22.47 11.05 -20.83
C ALA A 161 -22.76 12.22 -21.79
N GLU A 162 -21.71 12.93 -22.20
CA GLU A 162 -21.80 13.88 -23.30
C GLU A 162 -22.35 13.13 -24.51
N ALA A 163 -23.43 13.66 -25.08
CA ALA A 163 -24.19 12.96 -26.12
C ALA A 163 -23.28 12.63 -27.30
N VAL A 164 -23.02 11.32 -27.49
CA VAL A 164 -22.15 10.80 -28.55
C VAL A 164 -22.58 11.40 -29.89
N ALA A 165 -21.70 12.21 -30.48
CA ALA A 165 -21.92 12.76 -31.81
C ALA A 165 -22.01 11.61 -32.83
N PRO A 166 -22.91 11.69 -33.82
CA PRO A 166 -23.22 10.56 -34.70
C PRO A 166 -22.11 10.23 -35.71
N ASP A 167 -21.05 11.05 -35.78
CA ASP A 167 -19.86 10.87 -36.61
C ASP A 167 -18.72 10.22 -35.80
N GLY A 168 -18.64 8.89 -35.85
CA GLY A 168 -17.63 8.08 -35.15
C GLY A 168 -16.19 8.32 -35.57
N GLY A 169 -15.62 9.45 -35.15
CA GLY A 169 -14.24 9.87 -35.42
C GLY A 169 -13.25 9.27 -34.42
N ARG A 170 -12.48 8.26 -34.85
CA ARG A 170 -11.25 7.84 -34.15
C ARG A 170 -10.03 8.59 -34.70
N THR A 171 -9.40 9.38 -33.84
CA THR A 171 -8.00 9.80 -33.94
C THR A 171 -7.41 9.73 -32.52
N GLY A 172 -6.39 8.95 -32.19
CA GLY A 172 -5.39 8.31 -33.03
C GLY A 172 -4.05 9.01 -32.83
N ASP A 173 -3.27 8.55 -31.84
CA ASP A 173 -1.81 8.67 -31.91
C ASP A 173 -1.19 7.29 -31.62
N VAL A 174 -0.32 6.87 -32.53
CA VAL A 174 0.45 5.64 -32.45
C VAL A 174 1.90 6.05 -32.52
N ARG A 175 2.58 6.06 -31.36
CA ARG A 175 4.03 6.22 -31.29
C ARG A 175 4.67 5.15 -30.40
N ASP A 176 4.98 4.07 -31.09
CA ASP A 176 6.06 3.13 -30.81
C ASP A 176 7.25 3.75 -30.06
N ARG A 177 7.61 3.12 -28.94
CA ARG A 177 9.01 2.90 -28.56
C ARG A 177 9.20 1.50 -27.98
N LEU A 178 9.61 0.57 -28.83
CA LEU A 178 10.47 -0.54 -28.45
C LEU A 178 11.68 -0.04 -27.63
N VAL A 179 11.73 -0.43 -26.35
CA VAL A 179 12.98 -0.87 -25.71
C VAL A 179 12.64 -2.11 -24.88
N VAL A 180 13.15 -3.25 -25.32
CA VAL A 180 13.34 -4.40 -24.44
C VAL A 180 14.67 -4.16 -23.75
N ASP A 181 14.69 -4.13 -22.43
CA ASP A 181 15.86 -4.56 -21.68
C ASP A 181 15.39 -5.39 -20.49
N ASP A 182 15.47 -6.70 -20.70
CA ASP A 182 15.13 -7.73 -19.72
C ASP A 182 16.32 -7.85 -18.77
N THR A 183 16.22 -7.22 -17.60
CA THR A 183 17.23 -7.33 -16.56
C THR A 183 16.57 -7.59 -15.22
N ALA A 184 16.06 -8.81 -15.06
CA ALA A 184 16.14 -9.49 -13.78
C ALA A 184 17.61 -9.53 -13.34
N GLN A 185 18.08 -8.46 -12.68
CA GLN A 185 19.45 -8.38 -12.20
C GLN A 185 19.72 -9.60 -11.34
N SER A 186 20.60 -10.46 -11.86
CA SER A 186 21.16 -11.53 -11.05
C SER A 186 21.76 -10.89 -9.80
N GLN A 187 21.84 -11.64 -8.69
CA GLN A 187 22.57 -11.15 -7.52
C GLN A 187 24.04 -10.80 -7.84
N ASP A 188 24.54 -11.16 -9.03
CA ASP A 188 25.85 -10.80 -9.51
C ASP A 188 25.99 -9.39 -10.11
N GLU A 189 24.90 -8.72 -10.51
CA GLU A 189 24.95 -7.38 -11.17
C GLU A 189 24.72 -6.20 -10.22
N LEU A 190 24.23 -6.45 -9.00
CA LEU A 190 24.07 -5.42 -7.98
C LEU A 190 25.45 -4.85 -7.57
N GLU A 191 25.51 -3.55 -7.28
CA GLU A 191 26.72 -2.93 -6.70
C GLU A 191 27.07 -3.62 -5.35
N PRO A 192 28.35 -3.92 -5.04
CA PRO A 192 28.74 -4.68 -3.84
C PRO A 192 28.11 -4.23 -2.51
N ARG A 193 27.91 -2.92 -2.28
CA ARG A 193 27.23 -2.39 -1.09
C ARG A 193 25.74 -2.75 -1.06
N THR A 194 25.08 -2.80 -2.22
CA THR A 194 23.70 -3.27 -2.35
C THR A 194 23.61 -4.80 -2.22
N LYS A 195 24.51 -5.58 -2.85
CA LYS A 195 24.61 -7.05 -2.62
C LYS A 195 24.66 -7.35 -1.12
N ARG A 196 25.50 -6.61 -0.39
CA ARG A 196 25.65 -6.76 1.07
C ARG A 196 24.39 -6.35 1.84
N ALA A 197 23.74 -5.25 1.47
CA ALA A 197 22.50 -4.82 2.12
C ALA A 197 21.39 -5.89 2.01
N VAL A 198 21.27 -6.54 0.85
CA VAL A 198 20.25 -7.57 0.57
C VAL A 198 20.56 -8.95 1.18
N THR A 199 21.83 -9.24 1.48
CA THR A 199 22.27 -10.54 2.02
C THR A 199 22.51 -10.56 3.53
N GLU A 200 22.68 -9.40 4.18
CA GLU A 200 22.64 -9.31 5.64
C GLU A 200 21.19 -9.46 6.13
N SER A 201 20.98 -10.24 7.19
CA SER A 201 19.66 -10.36 7.83
C SER A 201 19.22 -9.00 8.39
N MET A 202 18.17 -8.44 7.78
CA MET A 202 17.62 -7.13 8.04
C MET A 202 16.11 -7.15 7.73
N ASP A 203 15.29 -6.66 8.65
CA ASP A 203 13.83 -6.63 8.55
C ASP A 203 13.35 -5.19 8.34
N VAL A 204 12.32 -4.98 7.52
CA VAL A 204 11.79 -3.64 7.17
C VAL A 204 10.30 -3.54 7.51
N SER A 205 9.87 -2.42 8.09
CA SER A 205 8.46 -2.10 8.35
C SER A 205 8.18 -0.64 7.99
N LEU A 206 6.97 -0.31 7.51
CA LEU A 206 6.55 1.08 7.28
C LEU A 206 6.15 1.72 8.62
N LEU A 207 6.73 2.88 8.95
CA LEU A 207 6.43 3.66 10.16
C LEU A 207 5.34 4.71 9.92
N SER A 208 5.43 5.45 8.81
CA SER A 208 4.45 6.46 8.45
C SER A 208 4.43 6.74 6.95
N LYS A 209 3.29 7.22 6.46
CA LYS A 209 3.17 7.86 5.14
C LYS A 209 4.19 9.00 5.00
N GLY A 210 4.63 9.25 3.76
CA GLY A 210 5.79 10.09 3.48
C GLY A 210 7.11 9.32 3.41
N GLY A 211 7.09 7.99 3.56
CA GLY A 211 8.26 7.15 3.28
C GLY A 211 9.16 6.89 4.46
N ARG A 212 8.60 6.80 5.67
CA ARG A 212 9.36 6.39 6.84
C ARG A 212 9.26 4.90 7.09
N TYR A 213 10.40 4.27 7.35
CA TYR A 213 10.52 2.83 7.58
C TYR A 213 11.40 2.55 8.79
N GLU A 214 11.04 1.56 9.60
CA GLU A 214 11.97 0.95 10.54
C GLU A 214 12.78 -0.12 9.80
N VAL A 215 14.08 -0.17 10.05
CA VAL A 215 14.97 -1.24 9.63
C VAL A 215 15.63 -1.83 10.85
N GLN A 216 15.29 -3.08 11.18
CA GLN A 216 16.03 -3.85 12.17
C GLN A 216 17.22 -4.54 11.49
N SER A 217 18.35 -4.61 12.20
CA SER A 217 19.57 -5.28 11.76
C SER A 217 19.81 -6.57 12.53
N ALA A 218 20.56 -7.52 11.96
CA ALA A 218 20.97 -8.78 12.60
C ALA A 218 21.58 -8.64 14.01
N SER A 219 22.11 -7.47 14.38
CA SER A 219 22.60 -7.20 15.74
C SER A 219 21.53 -6.69 16.72
N GLY A 220 20.25 -6.76 16.34
CA GLY A 220 19.09 -6.31 17.11
C GLY A 220 18.82 -4.80 17.05
N ASN A 221 19.74 -3.98 16.53
CA ASN A 221 19.60 -2.53 16.46
C ASN A 221 18.57 -2.11 15.41
N ARG A 222 17.81 -1.05 15.72
CA ARG A 222 16.75 -0.48 14.90
C ARG A 222 17.14 0.91 14.41
N TYR A 223 16.72 1.25 13.20
CA TYR A 223 16.97 2.54 12.57
C TYR A 223 15.73 2.98 11.78
N GLU A 224 15.40 4.26 11.86
CA GLU A 224 14.40 4.86 10.99
C GLU A 224 15.08 5.27 9.68
N VAL A 225 14.39 5.11 8.56
CA VAL A 225 14.80 5.49 7.21
C VAL A 225 13.67 6.32 6.61
N ASP A 226 13.97 7.55 6.20
CA ASP A 226 13.04 8.42 5.48
C ASP A 226 13.46 8.43 4.00
N VAL A 227 12.74 7.72 3.15
CA VAL A 227 13.06 7.56 1.71
C VAL A 227 12.70 8.82 0.93
N ALA A 228 11.76 9.66 1.41
CA ALA A 228 11.43 10.91 0.74
C ALA A 228 12.47 12.01 1.02
N GLU A 229 12.94 12.08 2.28
CA GLU A 229 14.01 13.00 2.69
C GLU A 229 15.43 12.39 2.51
N GLU A 230 15.53 11.23 1.87
CA GLU A 230 16.73 10.39 1.70
C GLU A 230 17.57 10.17 2.99
N ALA A 231 16.95 10.17 4.17
CA ALA A 231 17.62 10.18 5.47
C ALA A 231 17.58 8.83 6.22
N CYS A 232 18.45 8.64 7.22
CA CYS A 232 18.41 7.50 8.14
C CYS A 232 18.96 7.83 9.53
N THR A 233 18.43 7.24 10.60
CA THR A 233 18.94 7.44 11.97
C THR A 233 20.15 6.56 12.31
N CYS A 234 20.71 5.80 11.36
CA CYS A 234 21.85 4.94 11.65
C CYS A 234 23.18 5.73 11.83
N PRO A 235 24.14 5.21 12.61
CA PRO A 235 25.44 5.88 12.81
C PRO A 235 26.22 6.15 11.53
N ASP A 236 26.14 5.27 10.51
CA ASP A 236 26.81 5.46 9.22
C ASP A 236 26.23 6.65 8.45
N TRP A 237 24.92 6.90 8.57
CA TRP A 237 24.27 8.07 7.99
C TRP A 237 24.59 9.34 8.79
N GLN A 238 24.33 9.33 10.10
CA GLN A 238 24.53 10.49 10.98
C GLN A 238 25.97 11.02 11.00
N GLN A 239 26.97 10.16 10.82
CA GLN A 239 28.39 10.52 10.91
C GLN A 239 29.06 10.78 9.55
N ARG A 240 28.47 10.31 8.44
CA ARG A 240 29.15 10.29 7.13
C ARG A 240 28.29 10.73 5.95
N SER A 241 26.97 10.76 6.09
CA SER A 241 25.98 11.06 5.04
C SER A 241 26.42 10.54 3.66
N PRO A 242 26.71 9.22 3.52
CA PRO A 242 27.47 8.70 2.40
C PRO A 242 26.75 8.91 1.06
N GLU A 243 27.49 9.37 0.06
CA GLU A 243 27.01 9.49 -1.32
C GLU A 243 26.42 8.15 -1.80
N GLY A 244 25.17 8.18 -2.26
CA GLY A 244 24.42 6.99 -2.67
C GLY A 244 23.88 6.13 -1.51
N GLY A 245 23.66 6.69 -0.32
CA GLY A 245 22.83 6.06 0.72
C GLY A 245 23.57 5.13 1.69
N CYS A 246 23.07 5.07 2.93
CA CYS A 246 23.49 4.02 3.88
C CYS A 246 22.88 2.65 3.50
N LYS A 247 23.36 1.56 4.11
CA LYS A 247 22.85 0.21 3.80
C LYS A 247 21.36 0.03 4.11
N HIS A 248 20.81 0.73 5.10
CA HIS A 248 19.40 0.63 5.48
C HIS A 248 18.51 1.27 4.41
N LEU A 249 18.87 2.46 3.93
CA LEU A 249 18.14 3.15 2.86
C LEU A 249 18.14 2.32 1.57
N ARG A 250 19.26 1.68 1.22
CA ARG A 250 19.34 0.76 0.08
C ARG A 250 18.55 -0.54 0.23
N HIS A 251 18.41 -1.04 1.46
CA HIS A 251 17.61 -2.23 1.75
C HIS A 251 16.11 -1.91 1.65
N VAL A 252 15.69 -0.76 2.19
CA VAL A 252 14.32 -0.23 2.02
C VAL A 252 14.01 0.00 0.54
N ASP A 253 14.91 0.64 -0.21
CA ASP A 253 14.85 0.82 -1.67
C ASP A 253 15.09 -0.48 -2.48
N HIS A 254 15.12 -1.65 -1.82
CA HIS A 254 15.14 -2.97 -2.44
C HIS A 254 13.88 -3.77 -2.13
N GLU A 255 13.40 -3.72 -0.89
CA GLU A 255 12.06 -4.17 -0.51
C GLU A 255 10.98 -3.35 -1.27
N ILE A 256 11.33 -2.08 -1.56
CA ILE A 256 10.84 -1.20 -2.63
C ILE A 256 11.83 -1.19 -3.83
N LYS A 257 12.00 -2.27 -4.59
CA LYS A 257 11.17 -2.51 -5.78
C LYS A 257 10.54 -3.90 -5.80
N ARG A 258 10.80 -4.73 -4.80
CA ARG A 258 10.33 -6.12 -4.74
C ARG A 258 8.87 -6.31 -4.37
N GLY A 259 8.17 -5.26 -3.98
CA GLY A 259 6.75 -5.37 -3.61
C GLY A 259 6.55 -5.94 -2.21
N ARG A 260 7.53 -5.80 -1.31
CA ARG A 260 7.45 -6.40 0.03
C ARG A 260 7.03 -5.42 1.12
N VAL A 261 7.35 -4.14 0.94
CA VAL A 261 6.85 -3.06 1.79
C VAL A 261 6.23 -1.95 0.93
N PRO A 262 5.17 -1.26 1.42
CA PRO A 262 4.57 -0.15 0.68
C PRO A 262 5.55 1.02 0.56
N ARG A 263 5.53 1.71 -0.59
CA ARG A 263 6.28 2.93 -0.93
C ARG A 263 5.90 4.12 -0.04
N PRO A 264 6.64 5.24 -0.11
CA PRO A 264 6.30 6.50 0.57
C PRO A 264 4.89 7.03 0.30
N ASP A 265 4.34 6.68 -0.86
CA ASP A 265 2.98 6.99 -1.33
C ASP A 265 1.92 5.94 -0.94
N GLY A 266 2.29 4.90 -0.18
CA GLY A 266 1.39 3.84 0.32
C GLY A 266 1.30 2.59 -0.57
N ARG A 267 2.03 2.53 -1.69
CA ARG A 267 1.82 1.52 -2.74
C ARG A 267 2.97 0.52 -2.81
N LEU A 268 2.73 -0.77 -3.04
CA LEU A 268 3.84 -1.61 -3.47
C LEU A 268 4.46 -1.07 -4.79
N PRO A 269 5.79 -1.09 -4.96
CA PRO A 269 6.40 -0.87 -6.28
C PRO A 269 5.82 -1.85 -7.30
N THR A 270 5.60 -1.37 -8.52
CA THR A 270 5.25 -2.22 -9.65
C THR A 270 6.40 -3.18 -9.92
N VAL A 271 6.20 -4.46 -9.59
CA VAL A 271 7.07 -5.53 -10.06
C VAL A 271 6.77 -5.71 -11.55
N SER A 272 7.52 -4.98 -12.39
CA SER A 272 7.50 -5.23 -13.83
C SER A 272 7.91 -6.69 -14.07
N LYS A 273 7.07 -7.43 -14.78
CA LYS A 273 7.44 -8.71 -15.39
C LYS A 273 8.40 -8.49 -16.55
#